data_AF-A0A956VW72-F1
#
_entry.id   AF-A0A956VW72-F1
#
_cell.length_a   1.000
_cell.length_b   1.000
_cell.length_c   1.000
_cell.angle_alpha   90.00
_cell.angle_beta   90.00
_cell.angle_gamma   90.00
#
_symmetry.space_group_name_H-M   'P 1'
#
loop_
_entity.id
_entity.type
_entity.pdbx_description
1 polymer ?
#
loop_
_entity_poly.entity_id
_entity_poly.type
_entity_poly.pdbx_seq_one_letter_code
_entity_poly.pdbx_strand_id
1 'polypeptide(L)'
;RGVLQPLQPSEEVPAVLDAADVLLAPQRPTDIDMSIPSKLTAYFASGRPVVAAASPASETAAQVTTSCGGLVVPPEDPQALAEAIRSLRAQEPLREALGAAGRAYALDVFDRGRAEARFVAWAEDLAARRLG
;
A
#
# COMPACT_ATOMS: atom_id res chain seq x y z
N ARG A 1 2.27 21.81 -12.86
CA ARG A 1 2.39 21.17 -14.20
C ARG A 1 2.67 19.70 -13.93
N GLY A 2 1.79 18.78 -14.32
CA GLY A 2 2.11 17.35 -14.23
C GLY A 2 3.15 17.02 -15.29
N VAL A 3 4.27 16.41 -14.90
CA VAL A 3 5.29 15.93 -15.83
C VAL A 3 5.05 14.44 -15.99
N LEU A 4 4.62 14.02 -17.18
CA LEU A 4 4.62 12.60 -17.53
C LEU A 4 6.02 12.28 -18.05
N GLN A 5 6.77 11.51 -17.27
CA GLN A 5 8.06 11.00 -17.71
C GLN A 5 7.87 9.80 -18.65
N PRO A 6 8.81 9.53 -19.56
CA PRO A 6 8.83 8.26 -20.29
C PRO A 6 9.02 7.09 -19.33
N LEU A 7 8.92 5.85 -19.82
CA LEU A 7 9.21 4.66 -19.01
C LEU A 7 10.61 4.78 -18.39
N GLN A 8 10.67 4.65 -17.06
CA GLN A 8 11.92 4.71 -16.31
C GLN A 8 12.41 3.28 -15.99
N PRO A 9 13.73 3.09 -15.81
CA PRO A 9 14.27 1.84 -15.29
C PRO A 9 13.71 1.49 -13.91
N SER A 10 13.65 0.20 -13.58
CA SER A 10 13.09 -0.27 -12.30
C SER A 10 13.86 0.25 -11.09
N GLU A 11 15.15 0.53 -11.25
CA GLU A 11 16.04 1.05 -10.22
C GLU A 11 15.67 2.48 -9.79
N GLU A 12 14.95 3.23 -10.64
CA GLU A 12 14.50 4.58 -10.34
C GLU A 12 13.19 4.63 -9.57
N VAL A 13 12.42 3.53 -9.55
CA VAL A 13 11.11 3.47 -8.89
C VAL A 13 11.17 3.93 -7.42
N PRO A 14 12.14 3.50 -6.59
CA PRO A 14 12.23 3.99 -5.21
C PRO A 14 12.38 5.51 -5.11
N ALA A 15 13.23 6.12 -5.95
CA ALA A 15 13.46 7.56 -5.94
C ALA A 15 12.22 8.34 -6.41
N VAL A 16 11.51 7.82 -7.42
CA VAL A 16 10.26 8.41 -7.92
C VAL A 16 9.15 8.36 -6.85
N LEU A 17 9.02 7.23 -6.15
CA LEU A 17 8.03 7.10 -5.07
C LEU A 17 8.37 8.02 -3.89
N ASP A 18 9.64 8.11 -3.50
CA ASP A 18 10.09 8.96 -2.38
C ASP A 18 9.91 10.46 -2.65
N ALA A 19 9.96 10.88 -3.92
CA ALA A 19 9.70 12.25 -4.33
C ALA A 19 8.21 12.65 -4.24
N ALA A 20 7.29 11.71 -4.02
CA ALA A 20 5.87 12.00 -3.92
C ALA A 20 5.45 12.42 -2.51
N ASP A 21 4.52 13.37 -2.41
CA ASP A 21 3.84 13.71 -1.15
C ASP A 21 2.78 12.65 -0.78
N VAL A 22 2.11 12.11 -1.79
CA VAL A 22 0.99 11.15 -1.65
C VAL A 22 1.03 10.20 -2.85
N LEU A 23 0.79 8.92 -2.61
CA LEU A 23 0.70 7.89 -3.66
C LEU A 23 -0.75 7.48 -3.88
N LEU A 24 -1.16 7.33 -5.15
CA LEU A 24 -2.54 7.00 -5.52
C LEU A 24 -2.65 5.55 -5.96
N ALA A 25 -3.67 4.86 -5.45
CA ALA A 25 -4.06 3.51 -5.83
C ALA A 25 -5.53 3.46 -6.28
N PRO A 26 -5.86 4.01 -7.47
CA PRO A 26 -7.21 3.92 -8.02
C PRO A 26 -7.49 2.52 -8.58
N GLN A 27 -8.69 2.02 -8.35
CA GLN A 27 -9.21 0.76 -8.90
C GLN A 27 -10.62 0.96 -9.45
N ARG A 28 -11.00 0.13 -10.43
CA ARG A 28 -12.38 0.12 -10.90
C ARG A 28 -13.26 -0.55 -9.84
N PRO A 29 -14.55 -0.19 -9.73
CA PRO A 29 -15.46 -0.82 -8.77
C PRO A 29 -15.57 -2.34 -8.93
N THR A 30 -15.36 -2.86 -10.15
CA THR A 30 -15.43 -4.29 -10.46
C THR A 30 -14.15 -5.07 -10.13
N ASP A 31 -13.05 -4.40 -9.78
CA ASP A 31 -11.78 -5.05 -9.46
C ASP A 31 -11.73 -5.46 -7.97
N ILE A 32 -12.76 -6.18 -7.52
CA ILE A 32 -12.85 -6.77 -6.17
C ILE A 32 -12.29 -8.20 -6.26
N ASP A 33 -11.44 -8.59 -5.30
CA ASP A 33 -10.89 -9.95 -5.13
C ASP A 33 -10.03 -10.53 -6.28
N MET A 34 -9.68 -9.73 -7.28
CA MET A 34 -8.94 -10.23 -8.46
C MET A 34 -7.42 -10.42 -8.23
N SER A 35 -6.82 -9.75 -7.23
CA SER A 35 -5.37 -9.87 -6.97
C SER A 35 -4.94 -9.28 -5.63
N ILE A 36 -3.85 -9.83 -5.06
CA ILE A 36 -3.08 -9.16 -4.01
C ILE A 36 -2.48 -7.86 -4.60
N PRO A 37 -2.68 -6.69 -3.97
CA PRO A 37 -2.28 -5.41 -4.53
C PRO A 37 -0.76 -5.20 -4.47
N SER A 38 -0.03 -5.69 -5.47
CA SER A 38 1.44 -5.70 -5.52
C SER A 38 2.10 -4.31 -5.46
N LYS A 39 1.41 -3.26 -5.87
CA LYS A 39 1.91 -1.88 -5.78
C LYS A 39 1.95 -1.36 -4.35
N LEU A 40 1.03 -1.82 -3.47
CA LEU A 40 0.95 -1.33 -2.10
C LEU A 40 2.21 -1.66 -1.30
N THR A 41 2.85 -2.80 -1.56
CA THR A 41 4.13 -3.16 -0.93
C THR A 41 5.19 -2.07 -1.15
N ALA A 42 5.40 -1.64 -2.39
CA ALA A 42 6.36 -0.58 -2.70
C ALA A 42 5.93 0.79 -2.15
N TYR A 43 4.62 1.08 -2.17
CA TYR A 43 4.09 2.34 -1.66
C TYR A 43 4.31 2.47 -0.15
N PHE A 44 3.94 1.45 0.62
CA PHE A 44 4.16 1.43 2.05
C PHE A 44 5.66 1.45 2.40
N ALA A 45 6.49 0.69 1.67
CA ALA A 45 7.93 0.71 1.87
C ALA A 45 8.56 2.10 1.64
N SER A 46 8.00 2.90 0.73
CA SER A 46 8.44 4.29 0.49
C SER A 46 8.15 5.26 1.65
N GLY A 47 7.32 4.86 2.62
CA GLY A 47 6.93 5.70 3.74
C GLY A 47 6.08 6.91 3.34
N ARG A 48 5.38 6.82 2.21
CA ARG A 48 4.43 7.84 1.75
C ARG A 48 3.00 7.38 1.98
N PRO A 49 2.10 8.27 2.40
CA PRO A 49 0.71 7.90 2.58
C PRO A 49 0.06 7.54 1.25
N VAL A 50 -0.84 6.56 1.32
CA VAL A 50 -1.60 6.08 0.17
C VAL A 50 -3.02 6.63 0.20
N VAL A 51 -3.55 7.06 -0.95
CA VAL A 51 -4.99 7.23 -1.14
C VAL A 51 -5.48 6.16 -2.11
N ALA A 52 -6.27 5.23 -1.60
CA ALA A 52 -6.90 4.18 -2.40
C ALA A 52 -8.32 4.58 -2.77
N ALA A 53 -8.60 4.72 -4.07
CA ALA A 53 -9.95 4.85 -4.59
C ALA A 53 -10.43 3.45 -4.98
N ALA A 54 -11.04 2.75 -4.03
CA ALA A 54 -11.33 1.33 -4.13
C ALA A 54 -12.58 0.95 -3.35
N SER A 55 -13.22 -0.15 -3.73
CA SER A 55 -14.35 -0.70 -2.96
C SER A 55 -13.90 -0.99 -1.52
N PRO A 56 -14.70 -0.65 -0.49
CA PRO A 56 -14.40 -1.00 0.90
C PRO A 56 -14.25 -2.52 1.13
N ALA A 57 -14.83 -3.34 0.26
CA ALA A 57 -14.72 -4.79 0.29
C ALA A 57 -13.45 -5.33 -0.41
N SER A 58 -12.63 -4.47 -1.02
CA SER A 58 -11.42 -4.90 -1.74
C SER A 58 -10.24 -5.16 -0.81
N GLU A 59 -9.35 -6.07 -1.22
CA GLU A 59 -8.07 -6.30 -0.53
C GLU A 59 -7.23 -5.02 -0.45
N THR A 60 -7.29 -4.13 -1.46
CA THR A 60 -6.62 -2.82 -1.41
C THR A 60 -7.10 -1.97 -0.24
N ALA A 61 -8.42 -1.85 -0.06
CA ALA A 61 -9.00 -1.10 1.05
C ALA A 61 -8.64 -1.75 2.40
N ALA A 62 -8.65 -3.08 2.47
CA ALA A 62 -8.26 -3.83 3.66
C ALA A 62 -6.79 -3.53 4.03
N GLN A 63 -5.85 -3.66 3.10
CA GLN A 63 -4.43 -3.41 3.32
C GLN A 63 -4.14 -1.97 3.75
N VAL A 64 -4.78 -0.98 3.12
CA VAL A 64 -4.64 0.44 3.52
C VAL A 64 -5.18 0.68 4.93
N THR A 65 -6.29 0.03 5.29
CA THR A 65 -6.87 0.15 6.63
C THR A 65 -6.01 -0.53 7.69
N THR A 66 -5.59 -1.78 7.45
CA THR A 66 -4.78 -2.58 8.39
C THR A 66 -3.40 -1.96 8.64
N SER A 67 -2.78 -1.39 7.60
CA SER A 67 -1.49 -0.71 7.75
C SER A 67 -1.57 0.62 8.48
N CYS A 68 -2.78 1.19 8.64
CA CYS A 68 -2.98 2.58 9.01
C CYS A 68 -2.17 3.55 8.12
N GLY A 69 -1.83 3.13 6.90
CA GLY A 69 -0.84 3.79 6.04
C GLY A 69 -1.44 4.77 5.03
N GLY A 70 -2.73 5.08 5.14
CA GLY A 70 -3.41 5.87 4.13
C GLY A 70 -4.90 6.08 4.37
N LEU A 71 -5.58 6.55 3.34
CA LEU A 71 -7.02 6.81 3.28
C LEU A 71 -7.67 5.96 2.19
N VAL A 72 -8.90 5.52 2.44
CA VAL A 72 -9.74 4.84 1.44
C VAL A 72 -10.90 5.77 1.08
N VAL A 73 -11.12 5.95 -0.22
CA VAL A 73 -12.24 6.71 -0.78
C VAL A 73 -13.04 5.82 -1.75
N PRO A 74 -14.32 6.14 -2.00
CA PRO A 74 -15.11 5.40 -2.99
C PRO A 74 -14.44 5.38 -4.37
N PRO A 75 -14.51 4.25 -5.11
CA PRO A 75 -14.06 4.22 -6.50
C PRO A 75 -15.00 5.07 -7.36
N GLU A 76 -14.48 5.60 -8.47
CA GLU A 76 -15.24 6.46 -9.40
C GLU A 76 -15.86 7.72 -8.76
N ASP A 77 -15.29 8.19 -7.65
CA ASP A 77 -15.62 9.48 -7.03
C ASP A 77 -14.42 10.44 -7.10
N PRO A 78 -14.31 11.25 -8.18
CA PRO A 78 -13.23 12.22 -8.35
C PRO A 78 -13.21 13.30 -7.27
N GLN A 79 -14.38 13.66 -6.72
CA GLN A 79 -14.51 14.68 -5.68
C GLN A 79 -13.92 14.17 -4.38
N ALA A 80 -14.31 12.97 -3.92
CA ALA A 80 -13.77 12.36 -2.72
C ALA A 80 -12.25 12.13 -2.84
N LEU A 81 -11.78 11.67 -4.00
CA LEU A 81 -10.34 11.52 -4.27
C LEU A 81 -9.60 12.86 -4.16
N ALA A 82 -10.13 13.92 -4.79
CA ALA A 82 -9.51 15.24 -4.74
C ALA A 82 -9.50 15.83 -3.32
N GLU A 83 -10.55 15.64 -2.55
CA GLU A 83 -10.65 16.07 -1.15
C GLU A 83 -9.64 15.36 -0.26
N ALA A 84 -9.50 14.04 -0.39
CA ALA A 84 -8.50 13.27 0.35
C ALA A 84 -7.06 13.76 0.06
N ILE A 85 -6.73 13.99 -1.22
CA ILE A 85 -5.43 14.51 -1.62
C ILE A 85 -5.18 15.90 -1.03
N ARG A 86 -6.17 16.81 -1.11
CA ARG A 86 -6.04 18.16 -0.55
C ARG A 86 -5.88 18.13 0.96
N SER A 87 -6.60 17.25 1.65
CA SER A 87 -6.52 17.06 3.09
C SER A 87 -5.10 16.65 3.52
N LEU A 88 -4.51 15.64 2.87
CA LEU A 88 -3.14 15.19 3.14
C LEU A 88 -2.08 16.22 2.78
N ARG A 89 -2.32 17.01 1.72
CA ARG A 89 -1.44 18.13 1.36
C ARG A 89 -1.44 19.23 2.43
N ALA A 90 -2.61 19.52 3.01
CA ALA A 90 -2.77 20.57 4.02
C ALA A 90 -2.30 20.15 5.43
N GLN A 91 -2.25 18.85 5.71
CA GLN A 91 -1.97 18.30 7.04
C GLN A 91 -0.66 17.50 7.05
N GLU A 92 0.46 18.20 7.15
CA GLU A 92 1.79 17.57 7.23
C GLU A 92 1.93 16.53 8.36
N PRO A 93 1.48 16.80 9.61
CA PRO A 93 1.58 15.80 10.67
C PRO A 93 0.80 14.51 10.37
N LEU A 94 -0.36 14.64 9.71
CA LEU A 94 -1.15 13.48 9.29
C LEU A 94 -0.43 12.70 8.19
N ARG A 95 0.16 13.40 7.22
CA ARG A 95 0.93 12.81 6.11
C ARG A 95 2.11 12.00 6.64
N GLU A 96 2.87 12.55 7.57
CA GLU A 96 4.00 11.88 8.22
C GLU A 96 3.56 10.67 9.05
N ALA A 97 2.49 10.81 9.84
CA ALA A 97 1.98 9.73 10.67
C ALA A 97 1.53 8.52 9.84
N LEU A 98 0.75 8.77 8.78
CA LEU A 98 0.30 7.73 7.85
C LEU A 98 1.48 7.10 7.10
N GLY A 99 2.42 7.91 6.60
CA GLY A 99 3.62 7.41 5.93
C GLY A 99 4.46 6.50 6.84
N ALA A 100 4.68 6.91 8.09
CA ALA A 100 5.42 6.14 9.09
C ALA A 100 4.70 4.82 9.43
N ALA A 101 3.38 4.85 9.62
CA ALA A 101 2.58 3.66 9.89
C ALA A 101 2.63 2.66 8.72
N GLY A 102 2.46 3.13 7.49
CA GLY A 102 2.61 2.31 6.29
C GLY A 102 3.99 1.67 6.21
N ARG A 103 5.06 2.43 6.45
CA ARG A 103 6.44 1.88 6.44
C ARG A 103 6.67 0.83 7.52
N ALA A 104 6.18 1.07 8.73
CA ALA A 104 6.27 0.11 9.82
C ALA A 104 5.54 -1.19 9.46
N TYR A 105 4.34 -1.09 8.89
CA TYR A 105 3.59 -2.23 8.38
C TYR A 105 4.36 -3.01 7.30
N ALA A 106 4.98 -2.31 6.34
CA ALA A 106 5.77 -2.96 5.30
C ALA A 106 6.97 -3.73 5.85
N LEU A 107 7.69 -3.18 6.83
CA LEU A 107 8.83 -3.84 7.47
C LEU A 107 8.41 -5.05 8.32
N ASP A 108 7.19 -5.06 8.86
CA ASP A 108 6.70 -6.19 9.66
C ASP A 108 6.11 -7.30 8.78
N VAL A 109 5.35 -6.94 7.74
CA VAL A 109 4.55 -7.87 6.94
C VAL A 109 5.24 -8.30 5.65
N PHE A 110 5.96 -7.40 4.98
CA PHE A 110 6.56 -7.66 3.65
C PHE A 110 8.07 -7.86 3.68
N ASP A 111 8.71 -7.78 4.86
CA ASP A 111 10.11 -8.14 4.97
C ASP A 111 10.33 -9.60 4.54
N ARG A 112 11.25 -9.79 3.59
CA ARG A 112 11.51 -11.11 3.00
C ARG A 112 11.98 -12.11 4.05
N GLY A 113 12.88 -11.70 4.95
CA GLY A 113 13.40 -12.59 5.99
C GLY A 113 12.29 -13.06 6.93
N ARG A 114 11.37 -12.16 7.31
CA ARG A 114 10.19 -12.51 8.10
C ARG A 114 9.21 -13.40 7.35
N ALA A 115 8.94 -13.12 6.07
CA ALA A 115 8.05 -13.95 5.26
C ALA A 115 8.60 -15.37 5.09
N GLU A 116 9.89 -15.50 4.80
CA GLU A 116 10.61 -16.79 4.70
C GLU A 116 10.55 -17.54 6.03
N ALA A 117 10.88 -16.88 7.15
CA ALA A 117 10.84 -17.51 8.48
C ALA A 117 9.43 -18.01 8.86
N ARG A 118 8.39 -17.23 8.57
CA ARG A 118 6.99 -17.63 8.81
C ARG A 118 6.58 -18.82 7.96
N PHE A 119 7.00 -18.85 6.70
CA PHE A 119 6.71 -19.97 5.80
C PHE A 119 7.39 -21.26 6.27
N VAL A 120 8.66 -21.18 6.65
CA VAL A 120 9.42 -22.34 7.19
C VAL A 120 8.75 -22.87 8.45
N ALA A 121 8.44 -22.01 9.42
CA ALA A 121 7.78 -22.41 10.66
C ALA A 121 6.42 -23.10 10.42
N TRP A 122 5.63 -22.58 9.47
CA TRP A 122 4.36 -23.20 9.08
C TRP A 122 4.56 -24.58 8.43
N ALA A 123 5.56 -24.72 7.56
CA ALA A 123 5.86 -25.99 6.90
C ALA A 123 6.34 -27.06 7.90
N GLU A 124 7.16 -26.67 8.88
CA GLU A 124 7.63 -27.54 9.96
C GLU A 124 6.48 -28.02 10.86
N ASP A 125 5.59 -27.11 11.26
CA ASP A 125 4.39 -27.44 12.05
C ASP A 125 3.46 -28.40 11.28
N LEU A 126 3.25 -28.15 9.98
CA LEU A 126 2.44 -29.04 9.14
C LEU A 126 3.05 -30.44 9.02
N ALA A 127 4.37 -30.54 8.91
CA ALA A 127 5.08 -31.82 8.85
C ALA A 127 4.97 -32.58 10.17
N ALA A 128 5.13 -31.89 11.30
CA ALA A 128 4.99 -32.48 12.64
C ALA A 128 3.59 -33.05 12.88
N ARG A 129 2.54 -32.34 12.43
CA ARG A 129 1.13 -32.79 12.56
C ARG A 129 0.74 -33.96 11.65
N ARG A 130 1.49 -34.25 10.60
CA ARG A 130 1.24 -35.39 9.70
C ARG A 130 2.01 -36.65 10.10
N LEU A 131 3.08 -36.50 10.88
CA LEU A 131 3.94 -37.59 11.32
C LEU A 131 3.67 -38.07 12.76
N GLY A 132 2.80 -37.37 13.49
CA GLY A 132 2.23 -37.81 14.77
C GLY A 132 0.78 -38.26 14.60
#